data_AF-A0A926CR72-F1
#
_entry.id   AF-A0A926CR72-F1
#
_cell.length_a   1.000
_cell.length_b   1.000
_cell.length_c   1.000
_cell.angle_alpha   90.00
_cell.angle_beta   90.00
_cell.angle_gamma   90.00
#
_symmetry.space_group_name_H-M   'P 1'
#
loop_
_entity.id
_entity.type
_entity.pdbx_description
1 polymer ?
#
loop_
_entity_poly.entity_id
_entity_poly.type
_entity_poly.pdbx_seq_one_letter_code
_entity_poly.pdbx_strand_id
1 'polypeptide(L)'
;MSKILREPLLVIGISAFLTYLSFSWLGVQFEQISTAYFGDYGDTLLNSWALHQATENLLQRPADLGYSPMFYGYPQSFAYTIAPYGIAITVLPFHLLTGSNIILTYNVYLFATFVLTAVAGYLLIRHLTGVAFVPALLGALMITFSQFRFQHFVQIESLSFHLLLFALYGFHKLLQTLSIR
;
A
#
# COMPACT_ATOMS: atom_id res chain seq x y z
N MET A 1 21.26 -5.33 -18.88
CA MET A 1 20.55 -4.89 -17.65
C MET A 1 21.53 -4.94 -16.48
N SER A 2 21.96 -3.80 -15.96
CA SER A 2 22.97 -3.69 -14.89
C SER A 2 22.50 -4.41 -13.62
N LYS A 3 23.45 -4.92 -12.81
CA LYS A 3 23.18 -5.66 -11.56
C LYS A 3 22.23 -4.87 -10.62
N ILE A 4 22.29 -3.55 -10.68
CA ILE A 4 21.48 -2.57 -9.94
C ILE A 4 19.97 -2.71 -10.21
N LEU A 5 19.56 -3.01 -11.45
CA LEU A 5 18.15 -3.17 -11.81
C LEU A 5 17.64 -4.60 -11.60
N ARG A 6 18.52 -5.59 -11.59
CA ARG A 6 18.13 -7.01 -11.49
C ARG A 6 17.60 -7.37 -10.11
N GLU A 7 18.25 -6.88 -9.05
CA GLU A 7 17.90 -7.28 -7.68
C GLU A 7 16.50 -6.79 -7.26
N PRO A 8 16.10 -5.51 -7.49
CA PRO A 8 14.74 -5.07 -7.18
C PRO A 8 13.67 -5.82 -7.98
N LEU A 9 13.93 -6.17 -9.25
CA LEU A 9 13.01 -6.96 -10.06
C LEU A 9 12.79 -8.37 -9.50
N LEU A 10 13.86 -9.00 -8.98
CA LEU A 10 13.74 -10.29 -8.29
C LEU A 10 12.92 -10.16 -7.01
N VAL A 11 13.12 -9.10 -6.21
CA VAL A 11 12.31 -8.84 -5.01
C VAL A 11 10.84 -8.71 -5.38
N ILE A 12 10.52 -7.96 -6.44
CA ILE A 12 9.14 -7.81 -6.95
C ILE A 12 8.57 -9.16 -7.35
N GLY A 13 9.28 -9.93 -8.19
CA GLY A 13 8.78 -11.23 -8.67
C GLY A 13 8.56 -12.24 -7.54
N ILE A 14 9.51 -12.36 -6.62
CA ILE A 14 9.42 -13.28 -5.48
C ILE A 14 8.30 -12.85 -4.52
N SER A 15 8.23 -11.58 -4.17
CA SER A 15 7.17 -11.08 -3.27
C SER A 15 5.78 -11.20 -3.90
N ALA A 16 5.62 -10.89 -5.19
CA ALA A 16 4.35 -11.06 -5.89
C ALA A 16 3.90 -12.53 -5.91
N PHE A 17 4.82 -13.46 -6.20
CA PHE A 17 4.54 -14.89 -6.16
C PHE A 17 4.12 -15.36 -4.77
N LEU A 18 4.84 -14.94 -3.72
CA LEU A 18 4.51 -15.29 -2.34
C LEU A 18 3.20 -14.66 -1.89
N THR A 19 2.91 -13.41 -2.28
CA THR A 19 1.61 -12.77 -2.02
C THR A 19 0.49 -13.57 -2.65
N TYR A 20 0.60 -13.92 -3.94
CA TYR A 20 -0.38 -14.78 -4.60
C TYR A 20 -0.58 -16.09 -3.82
N LEU A 21 0.51 -16.79 -3.49
CA LEU A 21 0.44 -18.05 -2.76
C LEU A 21 -0.21 -17.91 -1.37
N SER A 22 0.15 -16.87 -0.61
CA SER A 22 -0.42 -16.61 0.72
C SER A 22 -1.92 -16.34 0.64
N PHE A 23 -2.39 -15.54 -0.31
CA PHE A 23 -3.80 -15.23 -0.44
C PHE A 23 -4.61 -16.38 -1.05
N SER A 24 -4.04 -17.16 -1.98
CA SER A 24 -4.62 -18.43 -2.41
C SER A 24 -4.81 -19.38 -1.23
N TRP A 25 -3.82 -19.46 -0.33
CA TRP A 25 -3.91 -20.31 0.87
C TRP A 25 -4.98 -19.81 1.87
N LEU A 26 -5.20 -18.51 1.96
CA LEU A 26 -6.29 -17.91 2.74
C LEU A 26 -7.68 -18.08 2.10
N GLY A 27 -7.78 -18.72 0.93
CA GLY A 27 -9.04 -19.00 0.25
C GLY A 27 -9.59 -17.82 -0.57
N VAL A 28 -8.75 -16.85 -0.91
CA VAL A 28 -9.16 -15.76 -1.81
C VAL A 28 -9.47 -16.30 -3.21
N GLN A 29 -10.66 -15.98 -3.69
CA GLN A 29 -11.13 -16.31 -5.04
C GLN A 29 -10.80 -15.14 -5.97
N PHE A 30 -9.71 -15.27 -6.73
CA PHE A 30 -9.23 -14.20 -7.61
C PHE A 30 -10.21 -13.88 -8.76
N GLU A 31 -11.12 -14.79 -9.09
CA GLU A 31 -12.18 -14.56 -10.06
C GLU A 31 -13.16 -13.47 -9.62
N GLN A 32 -13.28 -13.24 -8.31
CA GLN A 32 -14.20 -12.28 -7.71
C GLN A 32 -13.50 -10.97 -7.29
N ILE A 33 -12.25 -10.76 -7.71
CA ILE A 33 -11.42 -9.61 -7.30
C ILE A 33 -12.05 -8.24 -7.61
N SER A 34 -12.95 -8.17 -8.59
CA SER A 34 -13.64 -6.93 -8.97
C SER A 34 -15.01 -6.74 -8.34
N THR A 35 -15.53 -7.76 -7.63
CA THR A 35 -16.92 -7.80 -7.15
C THR A 35 -17.06 -8.13 -5.66
N ALA A 36 -16.04 -8.73 -5.04
CA ALA A 36 -16.06 -9.13 -3.64
C ALA A 36 -14.99 -8.38 -2.82
N TYR A 37 -15.36 -7.94 -1.63
CA TYR A 37 -14.41 -7.46 -0.63
C TYR A 37 -13.77 -8.65 0.09
N PHE A 38 -12.45 -8.59 0.30
CA PHE A 38 -11.73 -9.61 1.06
C PHE A 38 -11.64 -9.24 2.54
N GLY A 39 -12.01 -10.18 3.42
CA GLY A 39 -11.95 -10.03 4.88
C GLY A 39 -13.27 -9.63 5.53
N ASP A 40 -13.22 -8.93 6.66
CA ASP A 40 -14.42 -8.51 7.40
C ASP A 40 -15.22 -7.48 6.60
N TYR A 41 -16.54 -7.72 6.50
CA TYR A 41 -17.43 -6.91 5.67
C TYR A 41 -17.57 -5.48 6.19
N GLY A 42 -17.56 -5.29 7.52
CA GLY A 42 -17.71 -3.97 8.13
C GLY A 42 -16.50 -3.07 7.90
N ASP A 43 -15.34 -3.52 8.40
CA ASP A 43 -14.10 -2.73 8.34
C ASP A 43 -13.64 -2.49 6.90
N THR A 44 -13.74 -3.50 6.03
CA THR A 44 -13.30 -3.39 4.63
C THR A 44 -14.18 -2.41 3.86
N LEU A 45 -15.49 -2.41 4.10
CA LEU A 45 -16.41 -1.48 3.45
C LEU A 45 -16.15 -0.04 3.88
N LEU A 46 -15.92 0.19 5.18
CA LEU A 46 -15.59 1.54 5.69
C LEU A 46 -14.27 2.06 5.12
N ASN A 47 -13.23 1.23 5.10
CA ASN A 47 -11.93 1.59 4.51
C ASN A 47 -12.05 1.84 3.00
N SER A 48 -12.83 1.04 2.29
CA SER A 48 -13.07 1.20 0.85
C SER A 48 -13.83 2.48 0.55
N TRP A 49 -14.84 2.81 1.34
CA TRP A 49 -15.55 4.09 1.26
C TRP A 49 -14.61 5.26 1.53
N ALA A 50 -13.81 5.21 2.60
CA ALA A 50 -12.89 6.30 2.95
C ALA A 50 -11.85 6.51 1.84
N LEU A 51 -11.34 5.42 1.27
CA LEU A 51 -10.42 5.47 0.14
C LEU A 51 -11.08 6.08 -1.10
N HIS A 52 -12.31 5.66 -1.43
CA HIS A 52 -13.09 6.22 -2.53
C HIS A 52 -13.32 7.72 -2.34
N GLN A 53 -13.80 8.13 -1.16
CA GLN A 53 -14.06 9.52 -0.84
C GLN A 53 -12.79 10.38 -0.96
N ALA A 54 -11.66 9.88 -0.45
CA ALA A 54 -10.38 10.56 -0.60
C ALA A 54 -9.95 10.68 -2.07
N THR A 55 -10.10 9.63 -2.88
CA THR A 55 -9.78 9.69 -4.32
C THR A 55 -10.69 10.65 -5.07
N GLU A 56 -11.99 10.67 -4.77
CA GLU A 56 -12.97 11.59 -5.37
C GLU A 56 -12.67 13.04 -4.97
N ASN A 57 -12.34 13.29 -3.70
CA ASN A 57 -11.95 14.62 -3.25
C ASN A 57 -10.67 15.11 -3.95
N LEU A 58 -9.67 14.24 -4.13
CA LEU A 58 -8.46 14.60 -4.88
C LEU A 58 -8.73 14.93 -6.34
N LEU A 59 -9.63 14.18 -7.00
CA LEU A 59 -9.87 14.32 -8.45
C LEU A 59 -10.90 15.40 -8.78
N GLN A 60 -12.00 15.45 -8.04
CA GLN A 60 -13.18 16.26 -8.38
C GLN A 60 -13.37 17.46 -7.44
N ARG A 61 -12.81 17.42 -6.22
CA ARG A 61 -13.00 18.46 -5.21
C ARG A 61 -11.68 18.89 -4.54
N PRO A 62 -10.61 19.23 -5.30
CA PRO A 62 -9.29 19.48 -4.71
C PRO A 62 -9.26 20.70 -3.76
N ALA A 63 -10.22 21.62 -3.87
CA ALA A 63 -10.38 22.76 -2.97
C ALA A 63 -11.23 22.46 -1.71
N ASP A 64 -11.84 21.28 -1.63
CA ASP A 64 -12.80 20.89 -0.59
C ASP A 64 -12.55 19.44 -0.14
N LEU A 65 -11.33 19.21 0.37
CA LEU A 65 -10.88 17.89 0.85
C LEU A 65 -11.60 17.42 2.13
N GLY A 66 -12.35 18.29 2.80
CA GLY A 66 -13.15 17.89 3.96
C GLY A 66 -14.50 17.27 3.58
N TYR A 67 -14.86 17.29 2.30
CA TYR A 67 -16.19 16.88 1.84
C TYR A 67 -16.47 15.39 2.05
N SER A 68 -17.65 15.09 2.59
CA SER A 68 -18.21 13.73 2.61
C SER A 68 -19.73 13.78 2.76
N PRO A 69 -20.48 12.89 2.07
CA PRO A 69 -21.91 12.73 2.28
C PRO A 69 -22.24 11.93 3.57
N MET A 70 -21.24 11.30 4.19
CA MET A 70 -21.41 10.60 5.45
C MET A 70 -21.74 11.61 6.56
N PHE A 71 -22.69 11.26 7.42
CA PHE A 71 -23.28 12.13 8.46
C PHE A 71 -24.10 13.30 7.90
N TYR A 72 -25.42 13.05 7.75
CA TYR A 72 -26.38 14.02 7.25
C TYR A 72 -26.29 15.37 8.00
N GLY A 73 -26.23 16.47 7.24
CA GLY A 73 -26.12 17.83 7.77
C GLY A 73 -24.69 18.31 8.05
N TYR A 74 -23.68 17.45 7.91
CA TYR A 74 -22.28 17.78 8.16
C TYR A 74 -21.39 17.51 6.93
N PRO A 75 -21.40 18.39 5.92
CA PRO A 75 -20.68 18.16 4.66
C PRO A 75 -19.16 18.06 4.83
N GLN A 76 -18.61 18.64 5.91
CA GLN A 76 -17.18 18.62 6.23
C GLN A 76 -16.78 17.42 7.11
N SER A 77 -17.61 16.39 7.20
CA SER A 77 -17.38 15.24 8.08
C SER A 77 -16.08 14.50 7.80
N PHE A 78 -15.55 14.58 6.57
CA PHE A 78 -14.28 13.96 6.19
C PHE A 78 -13.07 14.70 6.77
N ALA A 79 -13.18 15.99 7.10
CA ALA A 79 -12.10 16.73 7.74
C ALA A 79 -11.79 16.24 9.16
N TYR A 80 -12.76 15.58 9.81
CA TYR A 80 -12.66 15.09 11.18
C TYR A 80 -12.41 13.58 11.28
N THR A 81 -12.33 12.88 10.14
CA THR A 81 -12.05 11.45 10.11
C THR A 81 -10.58 11.18 9.80
N ILE A 82 -10.15 9.92 9.98
CA ILE A 82 -8.86 9.47 9.48
C ILE A 82 -8.97 9.43 7.95
N ALA A 83 -8.59 10.54 7.32
CA ALA A 83 -8.61 10.69 5.87
C ALA A 83 -7.31 10.13 5.29
N PRO A 84 -7.35 9.04 4.51
CA PRO A 84 -6.14 8.32 4.08
C PRO A 84 -5.47 9.00 2.87
N TYR A 85 -5.29 10.33 2.87
CA TYR A 85 -4.83 11.07 1.69
C TYR A 85 -3.46 10.63 1.17
N GLY A 86 -2.51 10.31 2.06
CA GLY A 86 -1.21 9.76 1.65
C GLY A 86 -1.33 8.42 0.90
N ILE A 87 -2.29 7.59 1.30
CA ILE A 87 -2.60 6.32 0.66
C ILE A 87 -3.37 6.58 -0.64
N ALA A 88 -4.36 7.48 -0.63
CA ALA A 88 -5.18 7.83 -1.79
C ALA A 88 -4.34 8.35 -2.96
N ILE A 89 -3.30 9.15 -2.70
CA ILE A 89 -2.35 9.60 -3.73
C ILE A 89 -1.61 8.39 -4.36
N THR A 90 -1.22 7.42 -3.54
CA THR A 90 -0.52 6.20 -3.99
C THR A 90 -1.47 5.25 -4.72
N VAL A 91 -2.75 5.24 -4.33
CA VAL A 91 -3.83 4.43 -4.93
C VAL A 91 -4.31 5.01 -6.25
N LEU A 92 -4.22 6.33 -6.45
CA LEU A 92 -4.74 7.03 -7.62
C LEU A 92 -4.42 6.37 -8.97
N PRO A 93 -3.16 5.96 -9.28
CA PRO A 93 -2.89 5.26 -10.53
C PRO A 93 -3.66 3.94 -10.67
N PHE A 94 -3.82 3.18 -9.57
CA PHE A 94 -4.63 1.96 -9.58
C PHE A 94 -6.10 2.28 -9.83
N HIS A 95 -6.63 3.33 -9.18
CA HIS A 95 -8.02 3.76 -9.36
C HIS A 95 -8.34 4.14 -10.80
N LEU A 96 -7.42 4.82 -11.48
CA LEU A 96 -7.57 5.17 -12.90
C LEU A 96 -7.48 3.93 -13.80
N LEU A 97 -6.54 3.01 -13.53
CA LEU A 97 -6.34 1.79 -14.32
C LEU A 97 -7.50 0.80 -14.20
N THR A 98 -8.21 0.79 -13.08
CA THR A 98 -9.38 -0.07 -12.83
C THR A 98 -10.69 0.54 -13.33
N GLY A 99 -10.65 1.70 -14.00
CA GLY A 99 -11.84 2.40 -14.47
C GLY A 99 -12.73 2.91 -13.34
N SER A 100 -12.11 3.35 -12.24
CA SER A 100 -12.78 3.82 -11.02
C SER A 100 -13.60 2.77 -10.26
N ASN A 101 -13.45 1.47 -10.59
CA ASN A 101 -14.04 0.40 -9.78
C ASN A 101 -13.32 0.33 -8.42
N ILE A 102 -13.98 0.81 -7.36
CA ILE A 102 -13.37 0.87 -6.02
C ILE A 102 -13.04 -0.51 -5.44
N ILE A 103 -13.86 -1.53 -5.67
CA ILE A 103 -13.63 -2.89 -5.17
C ILE A 103 -12.34 -3.44 -5.78
N LEU A 104 -12.23 -3.35 -7.11
CA LEU A 104 -11.04 -3.79 -7.83
C LEU A 104 -9.82 -2.97 -7.42
N THR A 105 -9.97 -1.65 -7.26
CA THR A 105 -8.90 -0.74 -6.82
C THR A 105 -8.36 -1.15 -5.46
N TYR A 106 -9.26 -1.34 -4.49
CA TYR A 106 -8.92 -1.70 -3.13
C TYR A 106 -8.19 -3.04 -3.10
N ASN A 107 -8.72 -4.06 -3.78
CA ASN A 107 -8.13 -5.40 -3.81
C ASN A 107 -6.77 -5.43 -4.52
N VAL A 108 -6.64 -4.75 -5.67
CA VAL A 108 -5.34 -4.65 -6.36
C VAL A 108 -4.32 -3.93 -5.48
N TYR A 109 -4.71 -2.84 -4.83
CA TYR A 109 -3.80 -2.11 -3.96
C TYR A 109 -3.45 -2.91 -2.69
N LEU A 110 -4.39 -3.66 -2.13
CA LEU A 110 -4.16 -4.61 -1.04
C LEU A 110 -2.99 -5.53 -1.37
N PHE A 111 -2.99 -6.19 -2.54
CA PHE A 111 -1.88 -7.03 -2.99
C PHE A 111 -0.61 -6.21 -3.25
N ALA A 112 -0.74 -5.02 -3.86
CA ALA A 112 0.38 -4.14 -4.13
C ALA A 112 1.09 -3.72 -2.83
N THR A 113 0.38 -3.55 -1.71
CA THR A 113 0.99 -3.17 -0.44
C THR A 113 2.05 -4.18 0.02
N PHE A 114 1.87 -5.48 -0.26
CA PHE A 114 2.85 -6.51 0.10
C PHE A 114 4.11 -6.38 -0.76
N VAL A 115 3.95 -6.27 -2.08
CA VAL A 115 5.08 -6.10 -3.01
C VAL A 115 5.84 -4.81 -2.71
N LEU A 116 5.12 -3.69 -2.52
CA LEU A 116 5.72 -2.40 -2.18
C LEU A 116 6.45 -2.44 -0.83
N THR A 117 5.91 -3.15 0.17
CA THR A 117 6.57 -3.31 1.48
C THR A 117 7.85 -4.12 1.35
N ALA A 118 7.85 -5.19 0.55
CA ALA A 118 9.04 -6.00 0.29
C ALA A 118 10.13 -5.18 -0.40
N VAL A 119 9.76 -4.39 -1.42
CA VAL A 119 10.70 -3.52 -2.13
C VAL A 119 11.25 -2.44 -1.19
N ALA A 120 10.39 -1.72 -0.48
CA ALA A 120 10.79 -0.65 0.43
C ALA A 120 11.69 -1.18 1.56
N GLY A 121 11.31 -2.30 2.17
CA GLY A 121 12.08 -2.97 3.21
C GLY A 121 13.43 -3.45 2.70
N TYR A 122 13.47 -4.06 1.52
CA TYR A 122 14.73 -4.50 0.91
C TYR A 122 15.68 -3.32 0.63
N LEU A 123 15.17 -2.23 0.05
CA LEU A 123 15.95 -1.03 -0.23
C LEU A 123 16.49 -0.40 1.06
N LEU A 124 15.65 -0.30 2.10
CA LEU A 124 16.03 0.24 3.39
C LEU A 124 17.09 -0.63 4.07
N ILE A 125 16.90 -1.94 4.15
CA ILE A 125 17.86 -2.87 4.77
C ILE A 125 19.20 -2.81 4.05
N ARG A 126 19.20 -2.86 2.71
CA ARG A 126 20.43 -2.75 1.90
C ARG A 126 21.17 -1.45 2.14
N HIS A 127 20.42 -0.35 2.28
CA HIS A 127 20.99 0.96 2.51
C HIS A 127 21.61 1.12 3.90
N LEU A 128 20.93 0.65 4.94
CA LEU A 128 21.37 0.82 6.31
C LEU A 128 22.49 -0.15 6.71
N THR A 129 22.48 -1.38 6.17
CA THR A 129 23.36 -2.45 6.65
C THR A 129 24.44 -2.87 5.65
N GLY A 130 24.28 -2.55 4.36
CA GLY A 130 25.23 -2.97 3.32
C GLY A 130 25.28 -4.48 3.08
N VAL A 131 24.38 -5.28 3.67
CA VAL A 131 24.39 -6.74 3.54
C VAL A 131 24.14 -7.22 2.11
N ALA A 132 24.49 -8.47 1.83
CA ALA A 132 24.25 -9.10 0.55
C ALA A 132 22.74 -9.21 0.21
N PHE A 133 22.44 -9.56 -1.04
CA PHE A 133 21.07 -9.68 -1.54
C PHE A 133 20.18 -10.61 -0.70
N VAL A 134 20.64 -11.83 -0.43
CA VAL A 134 19.82 -12.86 0.24
C VAL A 134 19.42 -12.45 1.67
N PRO A 135 20.34 -12.02 2.56
CA PRO A 135 19.93 -11.52 3.89
C PRO A 135 18.96 -10.35 3.84
N ALA A 136 19.17 -9.39 2.94
CA ALA A 136 18.25 -8.25 2.79
C ALA A 136 16.87 -8.67 2.30
N LEU A 137 16.81 -9.59 1.33
CA LEU A 137 15.56 -10.15 0.84
C LEU A 137 14.81 -10.86 1.97
N LEU A 138 15.47 -11.72 2.73
CA LEU A 138 14.84 -12.45 3.84
C LEU A 138 14.30 -11.49 4.89
N GLY A 139 15.07 -10.47 5.30
CA GLY A 139 14.59 -9.46 6.25
C GLY A 139 13.37 -8.70 5.72
N ALA A 140 13.36 -8.32 4.45
CA ALA A 140 12.22 -7.65 3.83
C ALA A 140 10.97 -8.54 3.74
N LEU A 141 11.15 -9.83 3.42
CA LEU A 141 10.07 -10.81 3.40
C LEU A 141 9.51 -11.05 4.81
N MET A 142 10.35 -11.11 5.85
CA MET A 142 9.90 -11.24 7.24
C MET A 142 9.03 -10.05 7.67
N ILE A 143 9.37 -8.82 7.26
CA ILE A 143 8.53 -7.63 7.51
C ILE A 143 7.21 -7.75 6.75
N THR A 144 7.29 -8.09 5.46
CA THR A 144 6.15 -8.10 4.52
C THR A 144 5.11 -9.17 4.85
N PHE A 145 5.57 -10.35 5.26
CA PHE A 145 4.74 -11.51 5.57
C PHE A 145 4.64 -11.75 7.07
N SER A 146 4.89 -10.71 7.88
CA SER A 146 4.69 -10.76 9.34
C SER A 146 3.21 -11.03 9.68
N GLN A 147 2.99 -11.78 10.76
CA GLN A 147 1.64 -12.11 11.24
C GLN A 147 0.79 -10.85 11.47
N PHE A 148 1.40 -9.76 11.95
CA PHE A 148 0.72 -8.47 12.16
C PHE A 148 0.00 -7.97 10.90
N ARG A 149 0.66 -8.06 9.73
CA ARG A 149 0.05 -7.61 8.46
C ARG A 149 -1.12 -8.51 8.06
N PHE A 150 -1.00 -9.82 8.28
CA PHE A 150 -2.10 -10.75 8.02
C PHE A 150 -3.27 -10.62 9.00
N GLN A 151 -3.06 -10.09 10.20
CA GLN A 151 -4.15 -9.80 11.14
C GLN A 151 -4.88 -8.49 10.82
N HIS A 152 -4.27 -7.60 10.02
CA HIS A 152 -4.82 -6.28 9.70
C HIS A 152 -5.04 -6.10 8.20
N PHE A 153 -5.24 -7.19 7.45
CA PHE A 153 -5.33 -7.09 5.99
C PHE A 153 -6.59 -6.38 5.47
N VAL A 154 -7.58 -6.18 6.34
CA VAL A 154 -8.81 -5.41 6.12
C VAL A 154 -8.62 -3.89 6.31
N GLN A 155 -7.48 -3.48 6.88
CA GLN A 155 -7.14 -2.10 7.19
C GLN A 155 -5.98 -1.65 6.30
N ILE A 156 -6.33 -0.98 5.20
CA ILE A 156 -5.36 -0.56 4.19
C ILE A 156 -4.33 0.42 4.74
N GLU A 157 -4.69 1.14 5.79
CA GLU A 157 -3.82 2.06 6.54
C GLU A 157 -2.68 1.33 7.22
N SER A 158 -3.00 0.27 7.98
CA SER A 158 -2.03 -0.60 8.63
C SER A 158 -1.13 -1.31 7.62
N LEU A 159 -1.69 -1.71 6.47
CA LEU A 159 -0.92 -2.39 5.41
C LEU A 159 -0.03 -1.47 4.58
N SER A 160 -0.35 -0.17 4.51
CA SER A 160 0.41 0.84 3.75
C SER A 160 1.74 1.23 4.40
N PHE A 161 2.29 0.35 5.24
CA PHE A 161 3.60 0.44 5.89
C PHE A 161 4.77 0.73 4.92
N HIS A 162 4.64 0.35 3.66
CA HIS A 162 5.61 0.69 2.62
C HIS A 162 5.88 2.20 2.51
N LEU A 163 4.88 3.06 2.75
CA LEU A 163 5.04 4.52 2.74
C LEU A 163 6.05 4.97 3.79
N LEU A 164 5.96 4.43 5.00
CA LEU A 164 6.92 4.71 6.07
C LEU A 164 8.32 4.22 5.69
N LEU A 165 8.44 2.99 5.18
CA LEU A 165 9.74 2.42 4.79
C LEU A 165 10.40 3.21 3.67
N PHE A 166 9.64 3.65 2.66
CA PHE A 166 10.15 4.53 1.61
C PHE A 166 10.53 5.90 2.14
N ALA A 167 9.74 6.48 3.05
CA ALA A 167 10.05 7.75 3.68
C ALA A 167 11.37 7.68 4.47
N LEU A 168 11.57 6.62 5.26
CA LEU A 168 12.83 6.39 5.99
C LEU A 168 14.01 6.19 5.04
N TYR A 169 13.84 5.41 3.98
CA TYR A 169 14.88 5.22 2.97
C TYR A 169 15.26 6.53 2.27
N GLY A 170 14.27 7.32 1.87
CA GLY A 170 14.47 8.64 1.26
C GLY A 170 15.13 9.61 2.22
N PHE A 171 14.72 9.62 3.49
CA PHE A 171 15.28 10.47 4.54
C PHE A 171 16.76 10.17 4.80
N HIS A 172 17.13 8.90 4.94
CA HIS A 172 18.54 8.51 5.10
C HIS A 172 19.40 8.91 3.89
N LYS A 173 18.88 8.73 2.67
CA LYS A 173 19.56 9.20 1.46
C LYS A 173 19.73 10.71 1.40
N LEU A 174 18.71 11.46 1.82
CA LEU A 174 18.76 12.92 1.89
C LEU A 174 19.85 13.37 2.88
N LEU A 175 19.89 12.79 4.08
CA LEU A 175 20.91 13.11 5.08
C LEU A 175 22.33 12.83 4.59
N GLN A 176 22.56 11.71 3.91
CA GLN A 176 23.87 11.41 3.33
C GLN A 176 24.26 12.40 2.23
N THR A 177 23.30 12.83 1.41
CA THR A 177 23.55 13.80 0.34
C THR A 177 23.89 15.18 0.90
N LEU A 178 23.21 15.58 1.98
CA LEU A 178 23.47 16.85 2.68
C LEU A 178 24.80 16.85 3.42
N SER A 179 25.24 15.69 3.95
CA SER A 179 26.53 15.57 4.64
C SER A 179 27.75 15.68 3.74
N ILE A 180 27.59 15.56 2.41
CA ILE A 180 28.68 15.65 1.42
C ILE A 180 28.87 17.10 0.93
N ARG A 181 28.01 18.04 1.35
CA ARG A 181 28.16 19.48 1.10
C ARG A 181 28.76 20.18 2.31
#